data_AF-A0A1S2F5A4-F1
#
_entry.id   AF-A0A1S2F5A4-F1
#
_cell.length_a   1.000
_cell.length_b   1.000
_cell.length_c   1.000
_cell.angle_alpha   90.00
_cell.angle_beta   90.00
_cell.angle_gamma   90.00
#
_symmetry.space_group_name_H-M   'P 1'
#
loop_
_entity.id
_entity.type
_entity.pdbx_description
1 polymer ?
#
loop_
_entity_poly.entity_id
_entity_poly.type
_entity_poly.pdbx_seq_one_letter_code
_entity_poly.pdbx_strand_id
1 'polypeptide(L)'
;MLGSILMAGALLLGISPDHDQGINKLQDSYDQQIIFESGGELVEEAVRACEKHFGTAVNLPPKLPPVAFTHQYGRCYDMESGLDEHLEIHYLNRHKPDNDYKIELYPLENKQQLKHLSFQESELTDHTTAKFYKGPTNTLQLFVFEMGNWQYLLTAANGASSEIRQQELTEIAESLTQAVNSKDPAYATWGTLAVTEAKRKYNMDVVDYLYMGRTKISSELAEEKFKLWLKEGAREFGVYVTVAFHPTTHQFISIRFEEI
;
A
#
# COMPACT_ATOMS: atom_id res chain seq x y z
N MET A 1 28.66 -68.92 33.82
CA MET A 1 27.78 -67.76 34.10
C MET A 1 27.77 -66.91 32.84
N LEU A 2 26.65 -66.93 32.11
CA LEU A 2 26.50 -66.25 30.82
C LEU A 2 26.31 -64.75 31.02
N GLY A 3 27.07 -63.94 30.27
CA GLY A 3 26.93 -62.49 30.22
C GLY A 3 25.82 -62.09 29.25
N SER A 4 24.95 -61.19 29.72
CA SER A 4 23.93 -60.53 28.90
C SER A 4 24.36 -59.08 28.67
N ILE A 5 24.62 -58.73 27.41
CA ILE A 5 24.86 -57.36 26.96
C ILE A 5 23.51 -56.77 26.55
N LEU A 6 23.03 -55.76 27.27
CA LEU A 6 21.88 -54.94 26.88
C LEU A 6 22.39 -53.68 26.18
N MET A 7 22.19 -53.61 24.86
CA MET A 7 22.29 -52.39 24.07
C MET A 7 21.05 -51.53 24.33
N ALA A 8 21.20 -50.45 25.09
CA ALA A 8 20.19 -49.40 25.19
C ALA A 8 20.42 -48.39 24.05
N GLY A 9 19.62 -48.51 22.98
CA GLY A 9 19.55 -47.49 21.94
C GLY A 9 18.80 -46.27 22.45
N ALA A 10 19.47 -45.11 22.51
CA ALA A 10 18.82 -43.83 22.73
C ALA A 10 18.15 -43.39 21.42
N LEU A 11 16.81 -43.49 21.36
CA LEU A 11 15.99 -42.81 20.37
C LEU A 11 16.04 -41.31 20.65
N LEU A 12 16.86 -40.58 19.90
CA LEU A 12 16.73 -39.13 19.75
C LEU A 12 15.47 -38.88 18.91
N LEU A 13 14.37 -38.57 19.58
CA LEU A 13 13.23 -37.94 18.93
C LEU A 13 13.65 -36.52 18.55
N GLY A 14 14.04 -36.34 17.29
CA GLY A 14 14.15 -35.02 16.69
C GLY A 14 12.79 -34.34 16.75
N ILE A 15 12.69 -33.27 17.50
CA ILE A 15 11.52 -32.39 17.50
C ILE A 15 11.58 -31.65 16.15
N SER A 16 10.64 -31.96 15.27
CA SER A 16 10.44 -31.22 14.03
C SER A 16 9.96 -29.79 14.33
N PRO A 17 10.35 -28.78 13.54
CA PRO A 17 10.08 -27.36 13.80
C PRO A 17 8.64 -26.94 13.42
N ASP A 18 7.67 -27.85 13.51
CA ASP A 18 6.31 -27.65 12.96
C ASP A 18 5.34 -27.03 13.98
N HIS A 19 5.75 -26.90 15.25
CA HIS A 19 4.90 -26.37 16.33
C HIS A 19 4.82 -24.83 16.34
N ASP A 20 5.83 -24.14 15.81
CA ASP A 20 5.96 -22.68 15.92
C ASP A 20 5.09 -21.92 14.89
N GLN A 21 4.82 -22.52 13.72
CA GLN A 21 3.97 -21.89 12.70
C GLN A 21 2.48 -21.91 13.07
N GLY A 22 2.01 -22.96 13.76
CA GLY A 22 0.62 -23.08 14.18
C GLY A 22 0.23 -22.06 15.25
N ILE A 23 1.13 -21.77 16.20
CA ILE A 23 0.90 -20.80 17.29
C ILE A 23 0.88 -19.38 16.73
N ASN A 24 1.82 -19.03 15.83
CA ASN A 24 1.86 -17.70 15.22
C ASN A 24 0.58 -17.40 14.42
N LYS A 25 0.07 -18.37 13.66
CA LYS A 25 -1.16 -18.20 12.86
C LYS A 25 -2.42 -18.04 13.71
N LEU A 26 -2.51 -18.74 14.84
CA LEU A 26 -3.61 -18.59 15.79
C LEU A 26 -3.58 -17.22 16.48
N GLN A 27 -2.38 -16.73 16.82
CA GLN A 27 -2.21 -15.41 17.43
C GLN A 27 -2.50 -14.28 16.43
N ASP A 28 -2.05 -14.39 15.17
CA ASP A 28 -2.36 -13.40 14.12
C ASP A 28 -3.88 -13.28 13.89
N SER A 29 -4.59 -14.41 13.92
CA SER A 29 -6.07 -14.41 13.82
C SER A 29 -6.73 -13.70 15.00
N TYR A 30 -6.17 -13.83 16.21
CA TYR A 30 -6.70 -13.18 17.41
C TYR A 30 -6.41 -11.68 17.43
N ASP A 31 -5.20 -11.27 17.03
CA ASP A 31 -4.80 -9.88 16.94
C ASP A 31 -5.63 -9.14 15.87
N GLN A 32 -5.86 -9.76 14.71
CA GLN A 32 -6.80 -9.26 13.69
C GLN A 32 -8.22 -9.09 14.25
N GLN A 33 -8.70 -10.07 15.01
CA GLN A 33 -10.03 -10.01 15.60
C GLN A 33 -10.17 -8.83 16.59
N ILE A 34 -9.17 -8.57 17.44
CA ILE A 34 -9.17 -7.41 18.35
C ILE A 34 -9.17 -6.08 17.57
N ILE A 35 -8.40 -6.00 16.47
CA ILE A 35 -8.36 -4.80 15.63
C ILE A 35 -9.74 -4.50 15.06
N PHE A 36 -10.43 -5.51 14.53
CA PHE A 36 -11.80 -5.36 14.01
C PHE A 36 -12.81 -5.05 15.11
N GLU A 37 -12.73 -5.72 16.26
CA GLU A 37 -13.62 -5.49 17.41
C GLU A 37 -13.45 -4.09 18.03
N SER A 38 -12.26 -3.49 17.90
CA SER A 38 -11.99 -2.11 18.32
C SER A 38 -12.35 -1.05 17.26
N GLY A 39 -13.04 -1.44 16.19
CA GLY A 39 -13.50 -0.56 15.12
C GLY A 39 -12.47 -0.29 14.02
N GLY A 40 -11.39 -1.08 13.96
CA GLY A 40 -10.54 -1.15 12.76
C GLY A 40 -11.27 -1.86 11.63
N GLU A 41 -11.00 -1.50 10.39
CA GLU A 41 -11.54 -2.16 9.20
C GLU A 41 -10.39 -2.51 8.24
N LEU A 42 -10.70 -3.23 7.17
CA LEU A 42 -9.76 -3.36 6.06
C LEU A 42 -9.43 -1.96 5.53
N VAL A 43 -8.18 -1.75 5.13
CA VAL A 43 -7.72 -0.44 4.64
C VAL A 43 -8.63 0.07 3.51
N GLU A 44 -9.06 -0.84 2.63
CA GLU A 44 -9.91 -0.55 1.49
C GLU A 44 -11.35 -0.18 1.89
N GLU A 45 -11.84 -0.72 3.01
CA GLU A 45 -13.17 -0.43 3.54
C GLU A 45 -13.18 0.95 4.21
N ALA A 46 -12.18 1.23 5.04
CA ALA A 46 -11.99 2.54 5.67
C ALA A 46 -11.81 3.66 4.63
N VAL A 47 -11.02 3.42 3.58
CA VAL A 47 -10.87 4.37 2.46
C VAL A 47 -12.22 4.61 1.78
N ARG A 48 -12.97 3.54 1.43
CA ARG A 48 -14.29 3.68 0.80
C ARG A 48 -15.29 4.41 1.69
N ALA A 49 -15.27 4.15 2.99
CA ALA A 49 -16.10 4.84 3.96
C ALA A 49 -15.79 6.34 3.97
N CYS A 50 -14.50 6.71 4.03
CA CYS A 50 -14.06 8.10 4.00
C CYS A 50 -14.34 8.80 2.67
N GLU A 51 -14.11 8.16 1.52
CA GLU A 51 -14.46 8.75 0.23
C GLU A 51 -15.96 9.03 0.12
N LYS A 52 -16.79 8.11 0.62
CA LYS A 52 -18.24 8.29 0.67
C LYS A 52 -18.63 9.43 1.62
N HIS A 53 -18.00 9.49 2.79
CA HIS A 53 -18.28 10.48 3.83
C HIS A 53 -17.89 11.90 3.40
N PHE A 54 -16.64 12.07 2.96
CA PHE A 54 -16.10 13.36 2.54
C PHE A 54 -16.49 13.76 1.12
N GLY A 55 -17.05 12.85 0.32
CA GLY A 55 -17.45 13.11 -1.07
C GLY A 55 -16.28 13.41 -2.01
N THR A 56 -15.06 13.04 -1.63
CA THR A 56 -13.84 13.27 -2.40
C THR A 56 -12.98 12.01 -2.44
N ALA A 57 -12.29 11.78 -3.55
CA ALA A 57 -11.38 10.66 -3.69
C ALA A 57 -10.18 10.78 -2.74
N VAL A 58 -9.74 9.64 -2.22
CA VAL A 58 -8.57 9.52 -1.35
C VAL A 58 -7.43 8.90 -2.15
N ASN A 59 -6.31 9.61 -2.23
CA ASN A 59 -5.08 9.07 -2.84
C ASN A 59 -4.08 8.75 -1.75
N LEU A 60 -3.76 7.48 -1.56
CA LEU A 60 -2.69 7.06 -0.66
C LEU A 60 -1.34 7.04 -1.39
N PRO A 61 -0.22 7.32 -0.70
CA PRO A 61 1.10 7.14 -1.28
C PRO A 61 1.30 5.68 -1.77
N PRO A 62 1.72 5.46 -3.04
CA PRO A 62 1.92 4.12 -3.57
C PRO A 62 3.17 3.42 -3.00
N LYS A 63 4.17 4.18 -2.52
CA LYS A 63 5.29 3.61 -1.77
C LYS A 63 4.96 3.54 -0.28
N LEU A 64 5.46 2.49 0.36
CA LEU A 64 5.51 2.32 1.81
C LEU A 64 6.97 2.33 2.30
N PRO A 65 7.22 2.51 3.61
CA PRO A 65 8.56 2.37 4.14
C PRO A 65 9.14 0.99 3.80
N PRO A 66 10.46 0.87 3.54
CA PRO A 66 11.10 -0.38 3.13
C PRO A 66 11.33 -1.35 4.31
N VAL A 67 10.29 -1.54 5.12
CA VAL A 67 10.27 -2.42 6.30
C VAL A 67 9.12 -3.41 6.16
N ALA A 68 9.24 -4.57 6.81
CA ALA A 68 8.15 -5.54 6.85
C ALA A 68 7.05 -5.06 7.80
N PHE A 69 5.79 -5.34 7.46
CA PHE A 69 4.64 -5.18 8.34
C PHE A 69 3.96 -6.53 8.54
N THR A 70 3.47 -6.75 9.75
CA THR A 70 2.68 -7.95 10.10
C THR A 70 1.19 -7.70 10.01
N HIS A 71 0.76 -6.46 10.24
CA HIS A 71 -0.65 -6.09 10.24
C HIS A 71 -0.83 -4.74 9.55
N GLN A 72 -2.01 -4.56 8.95
CA GLN A 72 -2.48 -3.28 8.47
C GLN A 72 -3.99 -3.18 8.68
N TYR A 73 -4.48 -1.99 8.97
CA TYR A 73 -5.90 -1.70 9.08
C TYR A 73 -6.15 -0.21 8.89
N GLY A 74 -7.39 0.14 8.55
CA GLY A 74 -7.82 1.52 8.41
C GLY A 74 -8.98 1.86 9.33
N ARG A 75 -9.19 3.15 9.55
CA ARG A 75 -10.38 3.70 10.21
C ARG A 75 -10.79 5.00 9.54
N CYS A 76 -12.08 5.15 9.32
CA CYS A 76 -12.65 6.43 8.95
C CYS A 76 -13.31 7.05 10.18
N TYR A 77 -12.81 8.20 10.63
CA TYR A 77 -13.38 8.96 11.74
C TYR A 77 -14.39 9.97 11.19
N ASP A 78 -15.65 9.85 11.61
CA ASP A 78 -16.74 10.80 11.34
C ASP A 78 -17.05 11.68 12.57
N MET A 79 -17.93 12.67 12.43
CA MET A 79 -18.36 13.55 13.53
C MET A 79 -18.92 12.83 14.76
N GLU A 80 -19.41 11.58 14.64
CA GLU A 80 -19.96 10.83 15.78
C GLU A 80 -18.86 10.32 16.72
N SER A 81 -17.63 10.23 16.23
CA SER A 81 -16.46 9.80 17.00
C SER A 81 -15.96 10.81 18.03
N GLY A 82 -16.39 12.08 17.95
CA GLY A 82 -15.91 13.17 18.81
C GLY A 82 -14.45 13.59 18.57
N LEU A 83 -13.83 13.06 17.52
CA LEU A 83 -12.52 13.46 17.01
C LEU A 83 -12.69 14.28 15.72
N ASP A 84 -11.64 15.01 15.33
CA ASP A 84 -11.61 15.65 14.01
C ASP A 84 -11.76 14.57 12.94
N GLU A 85 -12.59 14.82 11.93
CA GLU A 85 -12.88 13.82 10.90
C GLU A 85 -11.65 13.59 10.01
N HIS A 86 -11.22 12.34 9.88
CA HIS A 86 -10.05 11.97 9.09
C HIS A 86 -10.05 10.48 8.73
N LEU A 87 -9.23 10.14 7.74
CA LEU A 87 -8.82 8.75 7.51
C LEU A 87 -7.55 8.48 8.29
N GLU A 88 -7.49 7.33 8.95
CA GLU A 88 -6.29 6.80 9.61
C GLU A 88 -5.97 5.40 9.07
N ILE A 89 -4.71 5.13 8.76
CA ILE A 89 -4.22 3.82 8.34
C ILE A 89 -2.98 3.47 9.15
N HIS A 90 -3.02 2.30 9.79
CA HIS A 90 -1.90 1.76 10.56
C HIS A 90 -1.22 0.62 9.82
N TYR A 91 0.11 0.62 9.87
CA TYR A 91 0.99 -0.45 9.45
C TYR A 91 1.86 -0.84 10.63
N LEU A 92 1.66 -2.04 11.16
CA LEU A 92 2.30 -2.48 12.39
C LEU A 92 3.28 -3.62 12.13
N ASN A 93 4.41 -3.60 12.83
CA ASN A 93 5.35 -4.72 12.86
C ASN A 93 5.44 -5.28 14.29
N ARG A 94 4.74 -6.40 14.53
CA ARG A 94 4.68 -7.04 15.85
C ARG A 94 6.04 -7.45 16.41
N HIS A 95 6.99 -7.76 15.54
CA HIS A 95 8.32 -8.21 15.93
C HIS A 95 9.31 -7.05 16.08
N LYS A 96 8.97 -5.88 15.52
CA LYS A 96 9.78 -4.66 15.58
C LYS A 96 8.89 -3.42 15.62
N PRO A 97 8.30 -3.07 16.78
CA PRO A 97 7.40 -1.92 16.93
C PRO A 97 8.06 -0.56 16.60
N ASP A 98 9.38 -0.49 16.66
CA ASP A 98 10.16 0.66 16.18
C ASP A 98 10.00 0.91 14.66
N ASN A 99 9.38 -0.02 13.92
CA ASN A 99 9.04 0.12 12.51
C ASN A 99 7.53 0.34 12.28
N ASP A 100 6.76 0.63 13.34
CA ASP A 100 5.35 1.02 13.18
C ASP A 100 5.24 2.33 12.39
N TYR A 101 4.26 2.36 11.49
CA TYR A 101 4.04 3.46 10.56
C TYR A 101 2.55 3.75 10.43
N LYS A 102 2.20 5.02 10.34
CA LYS A 102 0.82 5.48 10.28
C LYS A 102 0.67 6.59 9.26
N ILE A 103 -0.44 6.55 8.53
CA ILE A 103 -0.86 7.59 7.59
C ILE A 103 -2.19 8.17 8.09
N GLU A 104 -2.24 9.48 8.27
CA GLU A 104 -3.46 10.22 8.57
C GLU A 104 -3.75 11.24 7.47
N LEU A 105 -4.99 11.31 6.99
CA LEU A 105 -5.45 12.27 6.00
C LEU A 105 -6.59 13.10 6.58
N TYR A 106 -6.34 14.39 6.75
CA TYR A 106 -7.33 15.36 7.17
C TYR A 106 -7.81 16.16 5.95
N PRO A 107 -9.13 16.37 5.77
CA PRO A 107 -9.62 17.38 4.84
C PRO A 107 -8.97 18.73 5.16
N LEU A 108 -8.59 19.52 4.14
CA LEU A 108 -7.91 20.80 4.39
C LEU A 108 -8.76 21.79 5.23
N GLU A 109 -10.08 21.68 5.14
CA GLU A 109 -11.01 22.43 5.99
C GLU A 109 -10.87 22.10 7.48
N ASN A 110 -10.46 20.87 7.80
CA ASN A 110 -10.27 20.33 9.15
C ASN A 110 -8.78 20.07 9.45
N LYS A 111 -7.87 20.79 8.78
CA LYS A 111 -6.43 20.50 8.88
C LYS A 111 -5.87 20.73 10.29
N GLN A 112 -4.97 19.83 10.68
CA GLN A 112 -4.27 19.87 11.95
C GLN A 112 -3.29 21.05 12.00
N GLN A 113 -3.44 21.87 13.04
CA GLN A 113 -2.69 23.13 13.18
C GLN A 113 -1.29 22.93 13.77
N LEU A 114 -1.07 21.87 14.57
CA LEU A 114 0.24 21.42 15.08
C LEU A 114 1.14 22.52 15.68
N LYS A 115 0.55 23.58 16.25
CA LYS A 115 1.21 24.85 16.62
C LYS A 115 2.35 24.72 17.65
N HIS A 116 2.41 23.61 18.36
CA HIS A 116 3.38 23.36 19.42
C HIS A 116 4.61 22.56 18.96
N LEU A 117 4.63 22.11 17.70
CA LEU A 117 5.74 21.35 17.14
C LEU A 117 6.68 22.27 16.36
N SER A 118 7.99 22.05 16.52
CA SER A 118 9.04 22.77 15.79
C SER A 118 9.43 21.99 14.54
N PHE A 119 8.95 22.42 13.38
CA PHE A 119 9.18 21.74 12.12
C PHE A 119 10.43 22.24 11.39
N GLN A 120 11.10 21.31 10.72
CA GLN A 120 12.07 21.57 9.66
C GLN A 120 11.31 21.58 8.34
N GLU A 121 11.33 22.71 7.64
CA GLU A 121 10.66 22.83 6.35
C GLU A 121 11.60 22.43 5.20
N SER A 122 11.03 21.82 4.17
CA SER A 122 11.72 21.41 2.95
C SER A 122 10.73 21.46 1.77
N GLU A 123 11.24 21.41 0.55
CA GLU A 123 10.40 21.26 -0.65
C GLU A 123 10.53 19.85 -1.20
N LEU A 124 9.40 19.27 -1.60
CA LEU A 124 9.34 18.07 -2.42
C LEU A 124 9.71 18.42 -3.88
N THR A 125 9.91 17.39 -4.71
CA THR A 125 10.27 17.55 -6.13
C THR A 125 9.30 18.39 -6.96
N ASP A 126 8.03 18.47 -6.57
CA ASP A 126 6.99 19.27 -7.24
C ASP A 126 6.79 20.67 -6.64
N HIS A 127 7.72 21.12 -5.78
CA HIS A 127 7.65 22.36 -4.99
C HIS A 127 6.59 22.37 -3.88
N THR A 128 5.95 21.23 -3.58
CA THR A 128 5.10 21.11 -2.39
C THR A 128 5.94 21.31 -1.13
N THR A 129 5.50 22.19 -0.24
CA THR A 129 6.14 22.38 1.06
C THR A 129 5.85 21.19 1.97
N ALA A 130 6.92 20.57 2.47
CA ALA A 130 6.87 19.51 3.46
C ALA A 130 7.49 19.97 4.79
N LYS A 131 6.92 19.49 5.89
CA LYS A 131 7.32 19.81 7.26
C LYS A 131 7.68 18.55 8.00
N PHE A 132 8.92 18.46 8.47
CA PHE A 132 9.40 17.33 9.24
C PHE A 132 9.61 17.71 10.71
N TYR A 133 9.04 16.94 11.61
CA TYR A 133 9.27 17.03 13.04
C TYR A 133 9.91 15.74 13.53
N LYS A 134 11.05 15.87 14.21
CA LYS A 134 11.69 14.77 14.92
C LYS A 134 11.48 14.97 16.41
N GLY A 135 10.68 14.11 17.03
CA GLY A 135 10.46 14.14 18.47
C GLY A 135 11.67 13.66 19.28
N PRO A 136 11.56 13.65 20.61
CA PRO A 136 12.53 12.99 21.48
C PRO A 136 12.72 11.51 21.14
N THR A 137 13.84 10.93 21.56
CA THR A 137 14.10 9.49 21.39
C THR A 137 12.96 8.65 21.99
N ASN A 138 12.58 7.58 21.30
CA ASN A 138 11.48 6.67 21.64
C ASN A 138 10.09 7.32 21.67
N THR A 139 9.89 8.37 20.88
CA THR A 139 8.57 8.95 20.61
C THR A 139 8.20 8.73 19.15
N LEU A 140 8.01 9.80 18.39
CA LEU A 140 7.63 9.76 16.98
C LEU A 140 8.44 10.75 16.16
N GLN A 141 8.43 10.49 14.86
CA GLN A 141 8.79 11.43 13.80
C GLN A 141 7.53 11.62 12.95
N LEU A 142 7.31 12.85 12.51
CA LEU A 142 6.12 13.28 11.79
C LEU A 142 6.53 14.03 10.53
N PHE A 143 6.01 13.62 9.39
CA PHE A 143 6.21 14.28 8.10
C PHE A 143 4.85 14.75 7.57
N VAL A 144 4.71 16.06 7.35
CA VAL A 144 3.44 16.71 7.00
C VAL A 144 3.57 17.40 5.66
N PHE A 145 2.60 17.19 4.76
CA PHE A 145 2.51 17.90 3.50
C PHE A 145 1.05 18.01 3.06
N GLU A 146 0.74 18.97 2.20
CA GLU A 146 -0.61 19.19 1.67
C GLU A 146 -0.63 18.80 0.18
N MET A 147 -1.64 18.06 -0.26
CA MET A 147 -1.80 17.63 -1.65
C MET A 147 -3.28 17.55 -2.01
N GLY A 148 -3.69 18.28 -3.05
CA GLY A 148 -5.10 18.42 -3.42
C GLY A 148 -5.92 19.03 -2.27
N ASN A 149 -6.98 18.33 -1.84
CA ASN A 149 -7.85 18.76 -0.74
C ASN A 149 -7.49 18.13 0.62
N TRP A 150 -6.30 17.53 0.74
CA TRP A 150 -5.89 16.75 1.90
C TRP A 150 -4.61 17.29 2.54
N GLN A 151 -4.55 17.24 3.86
CA GLN A 151 -3.32 17.31 4.64
C GLN A 151 -2.91 15.89 5.04
N TYR A 152 -1.71 15.49 4.65
CA TYR A 152 -1.12 14.19 4.96
C TYR A 152 -0.20 14.31 6.17
N LEU A 153 -0.38 13.42 7.14
CA LEU A 153 0.51 13.23 8.28
C LEU A 153 1.06 11.80 8.20
N LEU A 154 2.37 11.68 7.93
CA LEU A 154 3.08 10.41 7.95
C LEU A 154 3.81 10.30 9.29
N THR A 155 3.38 9.38 10.14
CA THR A 155 3.95 9.17 11.47
C THR A 155 4.74 7.87 11.49
N ALA A 156 5.96 7.91 12.02
CA ALA A 156 6.79 6.73 12.28
C ALA A 156 7.40 6.79 13.68
N ALA A 157 7.73 5.65 14.27
CA ALA A 157 8.43 5.62 15.55
C ALA A 157 9.81 6.29 15.46
N ASN A 158 10.22 7.02 16.50
CA ASN A 158 11.58 7.58 16.64
C ASN A 158 12.44 6.73 17.59
N GLY A 159 12.36 5.41 17.43
CA GLY A 159 13.14 4.45 18.21
C GLY A 159 14.57 4.34 17.69
N ALA A 160 15.52 3.98 18.57
CA ALA A 160 16.91 3.80 18.19
C ALA A 160 17.12 2.69 17.14
N SER A 161 16.20 1.73 17.06
CA SER A 161 16.25 0.63 16.09
C SER A 161 15.36 0.85 14.86
N SER A 162 14.68 2.00 14.78
CA SER A 162 13.78 2.32 13.66
C SER A 162 14.57 2.41 12.36
N GLU A 163 14.06 1.73 11.34
CA GLU A 163 14.59 1.77 9.98
C GLU A 163 13.92 2.86 9.13
N ILE A 164 12.82 3.43 9.61
CA ILE A 164 12.11 4.50 8.90
C ILE A 164 12.76 5.82 9.31
N ARG A 165 13.38 6.53 8.37
CA ARG A 165 13.98 7.85 8.62
C ARG A 165 13.27 8.91 7.78
N GLN A 166 13.70 10.16 7.93
CA GLN A 166 13.17 11.28 7.17
C GLN A 166 13.24 11.05 5.65
N GLN A 167 14.31 10.41 5.17
CA GLN A 167 14.48 10.15 3.73
C GLN A 167 13.36 9.23 3.21
N GLU A 168 13.07 8.15 3.91
CA GLU A 168 12.03 7.19 3.56
C GLU A 168 10.64 7.86 3.56
N LEU A 169 10.36 8.72 4.56
CA LEU A 169 9.11 9.51 4.61
C LEU A 169 9.02 10.51 3.44
N THR A 170 10.15 11.10 3.04
CA THR A 170 10.22 12.02 1.90
C THR A 170 9.94 11.26 0.60
N GLU A 171 10.58 10.11 0.37
CA GLU A 171 10.37 9.29 -0.83
C GLU A 171 8.91 8.77 -0.94
N ILE A 172 8.26 8.51 0.19
CA ILE A 172 6.83 8.16 0.25
C ILE A 172 5.98 9.35 -0.21
N ALA A 173 6.17 10.53 0.37
CA ALA A 173 5.45 11.74 -0.02
C ALA A 173 5.66 12.08 -1.51
N GLU A 174 6.90 11.99 -1.99
CA GLU A 174 7.25 12.19 -3.39
C GLU A 174 6.54 11.20 -4.31
N SER A 175 6.42 9.93 -3.90
CA SER A 175 5.70 8.92 -4.69
C SER A 175 4.23 9.28 -4.92
N LEU A 176 3.60 9.93 -3.92
CA LEU A 176 2.24 10.44 -4.07
C LEU A 176 2.21 11.64 -5.02
N THR A 177 3.12 12.60 -4.84
CA THR A 177 3.19 13.77 -5.73
C THR A 177 3.40 13.35 -7.18
N GLN A 178 4.23 12.34 -7.43
CA GLN A 178 4.44 11.78 -8.75
C GLN A 178 3.18 11.10 -9.28
N ALA A 179 2.47 10.32 -8.46
CA ALA A 179 1.23 9.67 -8.87
C ALA A 179 0.13 10.69 -9.22
N VAL A 180 -0.03 11.75 -8.41
CA VAL A 180 -1.05 12.80 -8.59
C VAL A 180 -0.68 13.75 -9.73
N ASN A 181 0.59 14.13 -9.87
CA ASN A 181 1.08 15.05 -10.91
C ASN A 181 1.43 14.34 -12.22
N SER A 182 1.43 13.01 -12.25
CA SER A 182 1.55 12.30 -13.52
C SER A 182 0.40 12.75 -14.43
N LYS A 183 0.75 13.48 -15.49
CA LYS A 183 -0.19 13.82 -16.59
C LYS A 183 -0.68 12.58 -17.33
N ASP A 184 -0.14 11.43 -16.94
CA ASP A 184 -0.56 10.13 -17.35
C ASP A 184 -2.02 9.94 -16.93
N PRO A 185 -2.93 9.80 -17.90
CA PRO A 185 -4.32 9.55 -17.57
C PRO A 185 -4.41 8.31 -16.68
N ALA A 186 -5.44 8.21 -15.84
CA ALA A 186 -5.61 7.09 -14.91
C ALA A 186 -5.53 5.68 -15.55
N TYR A 187 -5.63 5.57 -16.88
CA TYR A 187 -5.41 4.33 -17.64
C TYR A 187 -3.93 3.95 -17.85
N ALA A 188 -2.96 4.86 -17.67
CA ALA A 188 -1.57 4.67 -18.06
C ALA A 188 -0.86 3.57 -17.27
N THR A 189 -1.21 3.40 -15.99
CA THR A 189 -0.80 2.25 -15.17
C THR A 189 -1.20 0.94 -15.85
N TRP A 190 -2.44 0.86 -16.32
CA TRP A 190 -2.97 -0.31 -17.02
C TRP A 190 -2.42 -0.46 -18.44
N GLY A 191 -2.10 0.65 -19.12
CA GLY A 191 -1.44 0.65 -20.41
C GLY A 191 -0.03 0.08 -20.34
N THR A 192 0.74 0.43 -19.30
CA THR A 192 2.08 -0.13 -19.06
C THR A 192 2.03 -1.63 -18.80
N LEU A 193 1.07 -2.08 -17.98
CA LEU A 193 0.83 -3.51 -17.75
C LEU A 193 0.46 -4.23 -19.05
N ALA A 194 -0.46 -3.65 -19.84
CA ALA A 194 -0.90 -4.23 -21.11
C ALA A 194 0.25 -4.41 -22.10
N VAL A 195 1.12 -3.41 -22.25
CA VAL A 195 2.31 -3.48 -23.10
C VAL A 195 3.30 -4.53 -22.59
N THR A 196 3.60 -4.51 -21.30
CA THR A 196 4.58 -5.43 -20.69
C THR A 196 4.15 -6.88 -20.83
N GLU A 197 2.89 -7.18 -20.51
CA GLU A 197 2.33 -8.53 -20.62
C GLU A 197 2.16 -8.98 -22.08
N ALA A 198 1.84 -8.06 -23.00
CA ALA A 198 1.81 -8.39 -24.44
C ALA A 198 3.21 -8.74 -24.96
N LYS A 199 4.24 -7.94 -24.65
CA LYS A 199 5.63 -8.26 -25.00
C LYS A 199 6.04 -9.62 -24.44
N ARG A 200 5.71 -9.89 -23.18
CA ARG A 200 6.01 -11.18 -22.52
C ARG A 200 5.28 -12.36 -23.15
N LYS A 201 3.99 -12.21 -23.45
CA LYS A 201 3.15 -13.28 -24.01
C LYS A 201 3.54 -13.65 -25.43
N TYR A 202 3.83 -12.65 -26.26
CA TYR A 202 4.06 -12.85 -27.69
C TYR A 202 5.54 -12.88 -28.06
N ASN A 203 6.43 -12.45 -27.16
CA ASN A 203 7.86 -12.27 -27.41
C ASN A 203 8.12 -11.35 -28.62
N MET A 204 7.34 -10.27 -28.74
CA MET A 204 7.42 -9.29 -29.82
C MET A 204 7.39 -7.88 -29.25
N ASP A 205 7.94 -6.91 -29.97
CA ASP A 205 7.86 -5.51 -29.58
C ASP A 205 6.48 -4.92 -29.87
N VAL A 206 6.06 -3.94 -29.07
CA VAL A 206 4.86 -3.13 -29.33
C VAL A 206 5.33 -1.84 -30.01
N VAL A 207 4.87 -1.62 -31.24
CA VAL A 207 5.29 -0.47 -32.07
C VAL A 207 4.23 0.61 -32.17
N ASP A 208 2.99 0.31 -31.81
CA ASP A 208 1.90 1.29 -31.71
C ASP A 208 0.93 0.89 -30.57
N TYR A 209 0.31 1.89 -29.95
CA TYR A 209 -0.65 1.70 -28.86
C TYR A 209 -1.80 2.70 -28.98
N LEU A 210 -3.02 2.22 -28.76
CA LEU A 210 -4.21 3.05 -28.68
C LEU A 210 -5.02 2.66 -27.45
N TYR A 211 -5.29 3.64 -26.60
CA TYR A 211 -6.28 3.48 -25.53
C TYR A 211 -7.69 3.53 -26.11
N MET A 212 -8.49 2.51 -25.82
CA MET A 212 -9.85 2.38 -26.34
C MET A 212 -10.93 2.86 -25.38
N GLY A 213 -10.59 3.12 -24.11
CA GLY A 213 -11.53 3.62 -23.12
C GLY A 213 -11.73 2.69 -21.93
N ARG A 214 -12.36 3.26 -20.90
CA ARG A 214 -12.76 2.59 -19.66
C ARG A 214 -14.21 2.15 -19.76
N THR A 215 -14.49 0.94 -19.29
CA THR A 215 -15.86 0.48 -19.01
C THR A 215 -15.99 0.24 -17.51
N LYS A 216 -16.87 0.99 -16.83
CA LYS A 216 -17.23 0.70 -15.44
C LYS A 216 -18.32 -0.36 -15.42
N ILE A 217 -18.02 -1.53 -14.85
CA ILE A 217 -18.98 -2.65 -14.77
C ILE A 217 -19.71 -2.60 -13.43
N SER A 218 -19.01 -2.33 -12.33
CA SER A 218 -19.59 -2.18 -10.99
C SER A 218 -18.74 -1.24 -10.11
N SER A 219 -19.05 -1.15 -8.81
CA SER A 219 -18.19 -0.49 -7.82
C SER A 219 -16.86 -1.22 -7.59
N GLU A 220 -16.79 -2.51 -7.91
CA GLU A 220 -15.63 -3.37 -7.65
C GLU A 220 -14.91 -3.83 -8.92
N LEU A 221 -15.46 -3.48 -10.09
CA LEU A 221 -14.94 -3.91 -11.38
C LEU A 221 -15.04 -2.81 -12.42
N ALA A 222 -13.89 -2.44 -12.97
CA ALA A 222 -13.77 -1.66 -14.19
C ALA A 222 -12.79 -2.36 -15.13
N GLU A 223 -12.94 -2.09 -16.41
CA GLU A 223 -12.05 -2.59 -17.45
C GLU A 223 -11.46 -1.42 -18.23
N GLU A 224 -10.13 -1.43 -18.41
CA GLU A 224 -9.48 -0.63 -19.43
C GLU A 224 -9.21 -1.49 -20.66
N LYS A 225 -9.53 -0.98 -21.85
CA LYS A 225 -9.24 -1.67 -23.12
C LYS A 225 -8.20 -0.92 -23.93
N PHE A 226 -7.28 -1.68 -24.52
CA PHE A 226 -6.18 -1.20 -25.35
C PHE A 226 -6.14 -1.96 -26.68
N LYS A 227 -5.71 -1.29 -27.74
CA LYS A 227 -5.30 -1.91 -29.00
C LYS A 227 -3.80 -1.72 -29.16
N LEU A 228 -3.06 -2.81 -29.26
CA LEU A 228 -1.61 -2.81 -29.44
C LEU A 228 -1.27 -3.33 -30.83
N TRP A 229 -0.22 -2.78 -31.45
CA TRP A 229 0.35 -3.33 -32.68
C TRP A 229 1.70 -3.96 -32.36
N LEU A 230 1.80 -5.27 -32.55
CA LEU A 230 3.00 -6.04 -32.24
C LEU A 230 3.81 -6.28 -33.50
N LYS A 231 5.13 -6.24 -33.39
CA LYS A 231 6.04 -6.49 -34.50
C LYS A 231 7.31 -7.22 -34.06
N GLU A 232 7.70 -8.21 -34.84
CA GLU A 232 9.00 -8.89 -34.76
C GLU A 232 9.43 -9.26 -36.19
N GLY A 233 10.50 -8.61 -36.67
CA GLY A 233 10.94 -8.75 -38.05
C GLY A 233 9.83 -8.42 -39.06
N ALA A 234 9.42 -9.42 -39.84
CA ALA A 234 8.37 -9.30 -40.86
C ALA A 234 6.97 -9.68 -40.37
N ARG A 235 6.83 -10.21 -39.15
CA ARG A 235 5.53 -10.57 -38.56
C ARG A 235 5.00 -9.38 -37.78
N GLU A 236 3.79 -8.95 -38.11
CA GLU A 236 3.06 -7.92 -37.36
C GLU A 236 1.57 -8.26 -37.29
N PHE A 237 0.94 -7.95 -36.16
CA PHE A 237 -0.50 -8.12 -35.96
C PHE A 237 -0.99 -7.25 -34.81
N GLY A 238 -2.30 -6.98 -34.81
CA GLY A 238 -2.97 -6.26 -33.75
C GLY A 238 -3.41 -7.19 -32.61
N VAL A 239 -3.39 -6.70 -31.38
CA VAL A 239 -3.94 -7.41 -30.22
C VAL A 239 -4.78 -6.44 -29.40
N TYR A 240 -6.01 -6.82 -29.08
CA TYR A 240 -6.76 -6.17 -28.01
C TYR A 240 -6.32 -6.72 -26.66
N VAL A 241 -6.03 -5.82 -25.74
CA VAL A 241 -5.71 -6.15 -24.35
C VAL A 241 -6.75 -5.50 -23.46
N THR A 242 -7.44 -6.31 -22.67
CA THR A 242 -8.42 -5.84 -21.69
C THR A 242 -7.91 -6.13 -20.29
N VAL A 243 -7.75 -5.09 -19.48
CA VAL A 243 -7.30 -5.18 -18.10
C VAL A 243 -8.49 -4.91 -17.18
N ALA A 244 -8.86 -5.90 -16.38
CA ALA A 244 -9.87 -5.78 -15.34
C ALA A 244 -9.20 -5.44 -14.01
N PHE A 245 -9.76 -4.45 -13.32
CA PHE A 245 -9.25 -3.94 -12.06
C PHE A 245 -10.37 -3.41 -11.17
N HIS A 246 -10.08 -3.26 -9.89
CA HIS A 246 -10.99 -2.60 -8.96
C HIS A 246 -10.86 -1.06 -9.10
N PRO A 247 -11.94 -0.31 -9.40
CA PRO A 247 -11.85 1.11 -9.78
C PRO A 247 -11.43 2.05 -8.65
N THR A 248 -11.65 1.67 -7.39
CA THR A 248 -11.21 2.45 -6.21
C THR A 248 -9.82 2.05 -5.71
N THR A 249 -9.59 0.76 -5.42
CA THR A 249 -8.32 0.29 -4.85
C THR A 249 -7.19 0.16 -5.87
N HIS A 250 -7.50 0.31 -7.17
CA HIS A 250 -6.59 0.03 -8.28
C HIS A 250 -5.97 -1.38 -8.24
N GLN A 251 -6.62 -2.33 -7.57
CA GLN A 251 -6.17 -3.71 -7.53
C GLN A 251 -6.39 -4.39 -8.89
N PHE A 252 -5.34 -5.00 -9.42
CA PHE A 252 -5.42 -5.83 -10.62
C PHE A 252 -6.27 -7.09 -10.37
N ILE A 253 -7.19 -7.41 -11.30
CA ILE A 253 -8.05 -8.60 -11.22
C ILE A 253 -7.65 -9.61 -12.31
N SER A 254 -7.64 -9.18 -13.58
CA SER A 254 -7.28 -10.07 -14.69
C SER A 254 -6.87 -9.31 -15.95
N ILE A 255 -6.20 -10.01 -16.86
CA ILE A 255 -5.85 -9.49 -18.18
C ILE A 255 -6.25 -10.49 -19.26
N ARG A 256 -6.86 -10.01 -20.34
CA ARG A 256 -7.31 -10.83 -21.48
C ARG A 256 -6.72 -10.28 -22.78
N PHE A 257 -6.41 -11.19 -23.71
CA PHE A 257 -5.82 -10.90 -25.01
C PHE A 257 -6.67 -11.48 -26.13
N GLU A 258 -6.90 -10.71 -27.18
CA GLU A 258 -7.64 -11.12 -28.38
C GLU A 258 -6.87 -10.63 -29.61
N GLU A 259 -6.33 -11.55 -30.42
CA GLU A 259 -5.65 -11.24 -31.68
C GLU A 259 -6.64 -10.75 -32.73
N ILE A 260 -6.18 -9.85 -33.60
CA ILE A 260 -6.98 -9.20 -34.67
C ILE A 260 -6.53 -9.71 -36.04
#